data_AF-A0A418ZXA7-F1
#
_entry.id   AF-A0A418ZXA7-F1
#
_cell.length_a   1.000
_cell.length_b   1.000
_cell.length_c   1.000
_cell.angle_alpha   90.00
_cell.angle_beta   90.00
_cell.angle_gamma   90.00
#
_symmetry.space_group_name_H-M   'P 1'
#
loop_
_entity.id
_entity.type
_entity.pdbx_description
1 polymer ?
#
loop_
_entity_poly.entity_id
_entity_poly.type
_entity_poly.pdbx_seq_one_letter_code
_entity_poly.pdbx_strand_id
1 'polypeptide(L)' 'MHFVKANGGTRPKVFKLRALTLQPGEKIMLSATLSFAAMTTRRHYPGHHRIDALINGEAHPLGGGEVTA' A
#
# COMPACT_ATOMS: atom_id res chain seq x y z
N MET A 1 2.51 0.08 0.92
CA MET A 1 1.65 0.71 1.94
C MET A 1 2.51 1.12 3.12
N HIS A 2 2.42 2.36 3.55
CA HIS A 2 3.18 2.92 4.67
C HIS A 2 2.23 3.17 5.82
N PHE A 3 2.08 2.17 6.69
CA PHE A 3 1.17 2.31 7.83
C PHE A 3 1.76 3.25 8.88
N VAL A 4 0.93 4.16 9.39
CA VAL A 4 1.22 4.93 10.61
C VAL A 4 1.25 3.98 11.80
N LYS A 5 2.27 4.14 12.64
CA LYS A 5 2.45 3.38 13.89
C LYS A 5 2.06 4.23 15.09
N ALA A 6 2.01 3.59 16.27
CA ALA A 6 1.74 4.26 17.55
C ALA A 6 2.60 5.51 17.81
N ASN A 7 3.85 5.51 17.31
CA ASN A 7 4.80 6.61 17.50
C ASN A 7 4.77 7.65 16.37
N GLY A 8 3.75 7.65 15.50
CA GLY A 8 3.61 8.56 14.36
C GLY A 8 4.52 8.26 13.16
N GLY A 9 5.55 7.43 13.34
CA GLY A 9 6.41 7.02 12.23
C GLY A 9 5.72 6.04 11.28
N THR A 10 6.17 6.01 10.02
CA THR A 10 5.68 5.07 9.01
C THR A 10 6.76 4.09 8.60
N ARG A 11 6.36 2.88 8.18
CA ARG A 11 7.24 1.89 7.54
C ARG A 11 6.50 1.14 6.44
N PRO A 12 7.19 0.76 5.34
CA PRO A 12 6.55 0.02 4.26
C PRO A 12 6.16 -1.38 4.73
N LYS A 13 4.88 -1.72 4.56
CA LYS A 13 4.41 -3.09 4.45
C LYS A 13 4.17 -3.38 2.97
N VAL A 14 4.90 -4.37 2.46
CA VAL A 14 4.78 -4.85 1.08
C VAL A 14 3.73 -5.95 1.02
N PHE A 15 2.83 -5.83 0.05
CA PHE A 15 1.83 -6.84 -0.30
C PHE A 15 2.10 -7.30 -1.73
N LYS A 16 2.01 -8.60 -1.99
CA LYS A 16 2.14 -9.13 -3.35
C LYS A 16 0.85 -8.83 -4.10
N LEU A 17 0.98 -8.25 -5.29
CA LEU A 17 -0.15 -7.95 -6.18
C LEU A 17 -0.22 -8.98 -7.32
N ARG A 18 0.78 -8.97 -8.21
CA ARG A 18 0.87 -9.89 -9.34
C ARG A 18 2.32 -10.00 -9.84
N ALA A 19 2.64 -11.13 -10.46
CA ALA A 19 3.80 -11.28 -11.34
C ALA A 19 3.26 -11.61 -12.74
N LEU A 20 3.76 -10.90 -13.76
CA LEU A 20 3.32 -11.02 -15.15
C LEU A 20 4.42 -10.53 -16.10
N THR A 21 4.28 -10.86 -17.38
CA THR A 21 5.12 -10.37 -18.47
C THR A 21 4.24 -9.56 -19.40
N LEU A 22 4.62 -8.31 -19.70
CA LEU A 22 3.91 -7.46 -20.68
C LEU A 22 4.67 -7.47 -22.00
N GLN A 23 3.92 -7.59 -23.09
CA GLN A 23 4.45 -7.37 -24.45
C GLN A 23 4.63 -5.87 -24.72
N PRO A 24 5.45 -5.50 -25.72
CA PRO A 24 5.61 -4.10 -26.11
C PRO A 24 4.25 -3.44 -26.40
N GLY A 25 3.98 -2.32 -25.72
CA GLY A 25 2.73 -1.56 -25.86
C GLY A 25 1.52 -2.13 -25.13
N GLU A 26 1.64 -3.31 -24.51
CA GLU A 26 0.56 -3.89 -23.72
C GLU A 26 0.29 -3.07 -22.45
N LYS A 27 -0.99 -2.89 -22.14
CA LYS A 27 -1.45 -2.20 -20.93
C LYS A 27 -2.33 -3.14 -20.14
N ILE A 28 -2.13 -3.16 -18.84
CA ILE A 28 -2.97 -3.92 -17.90
C ILE A 28 -3.43 -2.99 -16.79
N MET A 29 -4.67 -3.20 -16.34
CA MET A 29 -5.20 -2.58 -15.14
C MET A 29 -5.08 -3.55 -13.97
N LEU A 30 -4.45 -3.12 -12.89
CA LEU A 30 -4.33 -3.88 -11.65
C LEU A 30 -5.05 -3.13 -10.54
N SER A 31 -5.72 -3.87 -9.66
CA SER A 31 -6.35 -3.32 -8.46
C SER A 31 -6.13 -4.24 -7.28
N ALA A 32 -6.11 -3.67 -6.08
CA ALA A 32 -6.13 -4.42 -4.83
C ALA A 32 -6.89 -3.65 -3.77
N THR A 33 -7.63 -4.38 -2.95
CA THR A 33 -8.33 -3.85 -1.78
C THR A 33 -7.57 -4.28 -0.54
N LEU A 34 -7.17 -3.29 0.27
CA LEU A 34 -6.60 -3.53 1.60
C LEU A 34 -7.64 -3.15 2.64
N SER A 35 -8.06 -4.13 3.45
CA SER A 35 -8.98 -3.86 4.56
C SER A 35 -8.26 -3.12 5.69
N PHE A 36 -8.94 -2.12 6.24
CA PHE A 36 -8.59 -1.42 7.47
C PHE A 36 -9.47 -1.83 8.66
N ALA A 37 -10.25 -2.90 8.51
CA ALA A 37 -11.05 -3.43 9.61
C ALA A 37 -10.14 -3.76 10.81
N ALA A 38 -10.67 -3.56 12.02
CA ALA A 38 -9.95 -3.92 13.24
C ALA A 38 -9.65 -5.42 13.25
N MET A 39 -8.37 -5.78 13.38
CA MET A 39 -7.90 -7.16 13.48
C MET A 39 -7.06 -7.31 14.74
N THR A 40 -7.08 -8.51 15.34
CA THR A 40 -6.32 -8.81 16.56
C THR A 40 -4.81 -8.65 16.39
N THR A 41 -4.30 -8.81 15.16
CA THR A 41 -2.87 -8.79 14.84
C THR A 41 -2.38 -7.48 14.24
N ARG A 42 -3.26 -6.52 13.95
CA ARG A 42 -2.87 -5.22 13.38
C ARG A 42 -3.78 -4.11 13.86
N ARG A 43 -3.22 -3.18 14.63
CA ARG A 43 -3.83 -1.92 14.99
C ARG A 43 -3.47 -0.86 13.95
N HIS A 44 -4.48 -0.18 13.42
CA HIS A 44 -4.32 1.02 12.59
C HIS A 44 -4.30 2.24 13.51
N TYR A 45 -3.42 3.18 13.22
CA TYR A 45 -3.30 4.44 13.97
C TYR A 45 -3.75 5.60 13.09
N PRO A 46 -4.35 6.65 13.68
CA PRO A 46 -4.71 7.85 12.93
C PRO A 46 -3.49 8.51 12.27
N GLY A 47 -3.72 9.19 11.15
CA GLY A 47 -2.68 9.86 10.37
C GLY A 47 -2.75 9.53 8.88
N HIS A 48 -1.87 10.16 8.09
CA HIS A 48 -1.78 9.93 6.65
C HIS A 48 -1.01 8.64 6.32
N HIS A 49 -1.69 7.67 5.71
CA HIS A 49 -1.09 6.42 5.23
C HIS A 49 -0.79 6.49 3.73
N ARG A 50 0.49 6.43 3.34
CA ARG A 50 0.91 6.51 1.94
C ARG A 50 0.87 5.15 1.24
N ILE A 51 0.53 5.14 -0.05
CA ILE A 51 0.54 3.98 -0.93
C ILE A 51 1.54 4.23 -2.06
N ASP A 52 2.43 3.26 -2.25
CA ASP A 52 3.35 3.21 -3.39
C ASP A 52 3.11 1.88 -4.14
N ALA A 53 3.14 1.91 -5.47
CA ALA A 53 3.32 0.73 -6.30
C ALA A 53 4.79 0.34 -6.29
N LEU A 54 5.07 -0.96 -6.14
CA LEU A 54 6.42 -1.50 -6.30
C LEU A 54 6.50 -2.27 -7.61
N ILE A 55 7.19 -1.69 -8.60
CA ILE A 55 7.37 -2.28 -9.93
C ILE A 55 8.85 -2.65 -10.06
N ASN A 56 9.14 -3.94 -10.18
CA ASN A 56 10.52 -4.46 -10.28
C ASN A 56 11.48 -3.96 -9.17
N GLY A 57 10.95 -3.68 -7.98
CA GLY A 57 11.72 -3.20 -6.83
C GLY A 57 11.75 -1.66 -6.68
N GLU A 58 11.27 -0.92 -7.66
CA GLU A 58 11.20 0.55 -7.63
C GLU A 58 9.86 1.05 -7.12
N ALA A 59 9.89 2.10 -6.28
CA ALA A 59 8.70 2.68 -5.68
C ALA A 59 8.14 3.84 -6.52
N HIS A 60 6.88 3.71 -6.92
CA HIS A 60 6.11 4.74 -7.61
C HIS A 60 4.96 5.19 -6.70
N PRO A 61 4.90 6.47 -6.27
CA PRO A 61 3.82 6.96 -5.43
C PRO A 61 2.45 6.83 -6.11
N LEU A 62 1.47 6.28 -5.41
CA LEU A 62 0.07 6.21 -5.85
C LEU A 62 -0.84 7.18 -5.08
N GLY A 63 -0.32 7.83 -4.02
CA GLY A 63 -1.07 8.71 -3.14
C GLY A 63 -1.22 8.13 -1.75
N GLY A 64 -2.37 8.34 -1.12
CA GLY A 64 -2.64 7.91 0.25
C GLY A 64 -3.98 8.40 0.75
N GLY A 65 -4.25 8.16 2.03
CA GLY A 65 -5.46 8.63 2.69
C GLY A 65 -5.23 8.90 4.17
N GLU A 66 -6.05 9.79 4.71
CA GLU A 66 -6.10 10.06 6.15
C GLU A 66 -6.96 9.00 6.83
N VAL A 67 -6.43 8.39 7.89
CA VAL A 67 -7.22 7.55 8.79
C VAL A 67 -7.52 8.36 10.03
N THR A 68 -8.79 8.47 10.39
CA THR A 68 -9.25 9.11 11.62
C THR A 68 -9.45 8.07 12.72
N ALA A 69 -9.51 8.53 13.97
CA ALA A 69 -9.82 7.70 15.13
C ALA A 69 -11.28 7.23 15.12
#